data_AF-A0A965XQ83-F1
#
_entry.id   AF-A0A965XQ83-F1
#
_cell.length_a   1.000
_cell.length_b   1.000
_cell.length_c   1.000
_cell.angle_alpha   90.00
_cell.angle_beta   90.00
_cell.angle_gamma   90.00
#
_symmetry.space_group_name_H-M   'P 1'
#
loop_
_entity.id
_entity.type
_entity.pdbx_description
1 polymer ?
#
loop_
_entity_poly.entity_id
_entity_poly.type
_entity_poly.pdbx_seq_one_letter_code
_entity_poly.pdbx_strand_id
1 'polypeptide(L)'
;MSQTVSRYFILTAILFFLVACLEGLMFPLKNALSGAYAALFHIQQSQIREFFTHFVTKIHTHIALVGWASSALMGILYFLAPQMAGADRTRAWAAYGNYFCHTLGVILLTGGFHLIGHFGAGLVYESAEFRAAVQPVKTVVIMGGGLILLSGLLFAYNMARTLLGRQSDEPRRRSKSILPCTALAALAALVLGLSSPVAAKMSAAPERIEAVMIGDRLVDVAYNLGVLPRAMAVRATFWPLTETFRGGSEILGCPNRVFKKPETVPDAAKRLGLTRVIVEKNASFCMYMPSLNPEKIIPLLQGKGLTVEYVDFDQGLEAAVRQTAKLLGRGDAVAGVLEKYEVAMAAAKEKTKTVQTGKKVLILSGIRQQGTGKVTIQIEAPGGYTDRFILGELGATNVGDA
;
A
#
# COMPACT_ATOMS: atom_id res chain seq x y z
N MET A 1 34.06 -28.47 9.96
CA MET A 1 33.78 -27.03 9.71
C MET A 1 32.28 -26.78 9.65
N SER A 2 31.55 -27.59 8.89
CA SER A 2 30.08 -27.64 8.87
C SER A 2 29.45 -27.58 10.27
N GLN A 3 29.97 -28.34 11.24
CA GLN A 3 29.54 -28.30 12.65
C GLN A 3 29.69 -26.93 13.31
N THR A 4 30.77 -26.19 13.03
CA THR A 4 30.98 -24.84 13.58
C THR A 4 29.95 -23.87 13.04
N VAL A 5 29.73 -23.89 11.73
CA VAL A 5 28.71 -23.05 11.07
C VAL A 5 27.30 -23.43 11.52
N SER A 6 27.04 -24.72 11.70
CA SER A 6 25.79 -25.23 12.29
C SER A 6 25.53 -24.61 13.67
N ARG A 7 26.52 -24.63 14.58
CA ARG A 7 26.39 -23.99 15.90
C ARG A 7 26.07 -22.50 15.80
N TYR A 8 26.70 -21.77 14.89
CA TYR A 8 26.42 -20.35 14.68
C TYR A 8 24.97 -20.12 14.24
N PHE A 9 24.47 -20.88 13.28
CA PHE A 9 23.08 -20.80 12.85
C PHE A 9 22.08 -21.16 13.97
N ILE A 10 22.36 -22.18 14.78
CA ILE A 10 21.50 -22.55 15.91
C ILE A 10 21.47 -21.45 16.98
N LEU A 11 22.62 -20.87 17.33
CA LEU A 11 22.69 -19.77 18.30
C LEU A 11 21.95 -18.53 17.78
N THR A 12 22.15 -18.16 16.52
CA THR A 12 21.42 -17.06 15.87
C THR A 12 19.92 -17.34 15.81
N ALA A 13 19.50 -18.57 15.54
CA ALA A 13 18.09 -18.95 15.52
C ALA A 13 17.42 -18.77 16.89
N ILE A 14 18.09 -19.18 17.97
CA ILE A 14 17.60 -18.98 19.35
C ILE A 14 17.47 -17.50 19.66
N LEU A 15 18.45 -16.68 19.27
CA LEU A 15 18.38 -15.23 19.46
C LEU A 15 17.17 -14.63 18.75
N PHE A 16 16.97 -14.94 17.46
CA PHE A 16 15.81 -14.42 16.72
C PHE A 16 14.48 -14.98 17.24
N PHE A 17 14.45 -16.20 17.77
CA PHE A 17 13.26 -16.75 18.42
C PHE A 17 12.84 -15.91 19.63
N LEU A 18 13.81 -15.55 20.49
CA LEU A 18 13.53 -14.69 21.65
C LEU A 18 12.97 -13.33 21.22
N VAL A 19 13.57 -12.72 20.19
CA VAL A 19 13.06 -11.44 19.65
C VAL A 19 11.65 -11.60 19.07
N ALA A 20 11.40 -12.66 18.30
CA ALA A 20 10.06 -12.94 17.75
C ALA A 20 9.02 -13.14 18.85
N CYS A 21 9.34 -13.86 19.93
CA CYS A 21 8.44 -14.04 21.06
C CYS A 21 8.11 -12.72 21.75
N LEU A 22 9.12 -11.86 21.98
CA LEU A 22 8.91 -10.54 22.57
C LEU A 22 7.98 -9.70 21.70
N GLU A 23 8.25 -9.58 20.39
CA GLU A 23 7.39 -8.85 19.46
C GLU A 23 5.99 -9.44 19.35
N GLY A 24 5.88 -10.77 19.37
CA GLY A 24 4.60 -11.48 19.35
C GLY A 24 3.73 -11.14 20.57
N LEU A 25 4.33 -11.00 21.75
CA LEU A 25 3.63 -10.56 22.97
C LEU A 25 3.22 -9.08 22.91
N MET A 26 3.94 -8.26 22.15
CA MET A 26 3.58 -6.85 22.02
C MET A 26 2.23 -6.64 21.29
N PHE A 27 1.81 -7.56 20.42
CA PHE A 27 0.54 -7.50 19.70
C PHE A 27 -0.72 -7.46 20.57
N PRO A 28 -0.95 -8.45 21.47
CA PRO A 28 -2.10 -8.42 22.36
C PRO A 28 -1.99 -7.28 23.38
N LEU A 29 -0.77 -6.85 23.73
CA LEU A 29 -0.53 -5.81 24.73
C LEU A 29 -0.54 -4.37 24.18
N LYS A 30 -0.61 -4.18 22.85
CA LYS A 30 -0.45 -2.85 22.21
C LYS A 30 -1.40 -1.77 22.71
N ASN A 31 -2.60 -2.13 23.15
CA ASN A 31 -3.55 -1.16 23.68
C ASN A 31 -3.22 -0.83 25.14
N ALA A 32 -2.96 -1.85 25.96
CA ALA A 32 -2.66 -1.71 27.39
C ALA A 32 -1.32 -0.98 27.63
N LEU A 33 -0.33 -1.21 26.77
CA LEU A 33 1.02 -0.63 26.87
C LEU A 33 1.29 0.44 25.81
N SER A 34 0.25 1.05 25.26
CA SER A 34 0.38 2.03 24.16
C SER A 34 1.31 3.20 24.48
N GLY A 35 1.27 3.73 25.71
CA GLY A 35 2.18 4.80 26.14
C GLY A 35 3.64 4.36 26.23
N ALA A 36 3.91 3.16 26.76
CA ALA A 36 5.26 2.60 26.84
C ALA A 36 5.83 2.32 25.44
N TYR A 37 5.01 1.79 24.53
CA TYR A 37 5.42 1.54 23.15
C TYR A 37 5.62 2.84 22.35
N ALA A 38 4.80 3.87 22.59
CA ALA A 38 4.98 5.19 22.01
C ALA A 38 6.34 5.78 22.40
N ALA A 39 6.71 5.66 23.69
CA ALA A 39 8.02 6.07 24.18
C ALA A 39 9.16 5.22 23.57
N LEU A 40 9.01 3.89 23.54
CA LEU A 40 10.02 2.98 23.01
C LEU A 40 10.33 3.20 21.53
N PHE A 41 9.31 3.44 20.71
CA PHE A 41 9.46 3.62 19.26
C PHE A 41 9.56 5.07 18.82
N HIS A 42 9.51 6.02 19.77
CA HIS A 42 9.49 7.45 19.49
C HIS A 42 8.41 7.85 18.48
N ILE A 43 7.18 7.35 18.66
CA ILE A 43 6.01 7.66 17.82
C ILE A 43 4.86 8.18 18.68
N GLN A 44 3.89 8.86 18.07
CA GLN A 44 2.73 9.33 18.83
C GLN A 44 1.85 8.15 19.27
N GLN A 45 1.28 8.23 20.47
CA GLN A 45 0.42 7.17 21.00
C GLN A 45 -0.79 6.86 20.09
N SER A 46 -1.32 7.89 19.41
CA SER A 46 -2.40 7.76 18.42
C SER A 46 -2.04 6.86 17.23
N GLN A 47 -0.74 6.73 16.91
CA GLN A 47 -0.23 6.00 15.75
C GLN A 47 0.11 4.54 16.06
N ILE A 48 0.10 4.13 17.35
CA ILE A 48 0.50 2.78 17.79
C ILE A 48 -0.30 1.69 17.09
N ARG A 49 -1.61 1.89 16.92
CA ARG A 49 -2.45 0.87 16.28
C ARG A 49 -2.03 0.60 14.84
N GLU A 50 -1.81 1.66 14.05
CA GLU A 50 -1.40 1.58 12.65
C GLU A 50 0.01 1.03 12.54
N PHE A 51 0.92 1.50 13.41
CA PHE A 51 2.29 1.06 13.46
C PHE A 51 2.40 -0.46 13.66
N PHE A 52 1.66 -0.99 14.63
CA PHE A 52 1.60 -2.43 14.88
C PHE A 52 0.97 -3.21 13.74
N THR A 53 -0.11 -2.68 13.15
CA THR A 53 -0.85 -3.39 12.09
C THR A 53 -0.01 -3.52 10.83
N HIS A 54 0.66 -2.44 10.39
CA HIS A 54 1.33 -2.40 9.09
C HIS A 54 2.83 -2.76 9.14
N PHE A 55 3.52 -2.48 10.25
CA PHE A 55 4.98 -2.64 10.32
C PHE A 55 5.39 -3.76 11.26
N VAL A 56 4.95 -3.74 12.52
CA VAL A 56 5.33 -4.79 13.49
C VAL A 56 4.91 -6.17 13.00
N THR A 57 3.77 -6.29 12.31
CA THR A 57 3.33 -7.58 11.74
C THR A 57 4.34 -8.13 10.74
N LYS A 58 4.86 -7.25 9.88
CA LYS A 58 5.85 -7.61 8.87
C LYS A 58 7.18 -7.94 9.53
N ILE A 59 7.63 -7.13 10.48
CA ILE A 59 8.88 -7.35 11.23
C ILE A 59 8.83 -8.71 11.93
N HIS A 60 7.80 -8.93 12.74
CA HIS A 60 7.60 -10.18 13.47
C HIS A 60 7.59 -11.40 12.55
N THR A 61 6.87 -11.32 11.42
CA THR A 61 6.82 -12.42 10.44
C THR A 61 8.21 -12.75 9.89
N HIS A 62 9.02 -11.74 9.55
CA HIS A 62 10.36 -11.98 9.00
C HIS A 62 11.35 -12.46 10.07
N ILE A 63 11.28 -11.94 11.30
CA ILE A 63 12.12 -12.44 12.40
C ILE A 63 11.77 -13.89 12.72
N ALA A 64 10.48 -14.23 12.77
CA ALA A 64 10.04 -15.59 13.08
C ALA A 64 10.38 -16.59 11.95
N LEU A 65 10.05 -16.27 10.70
CA LEU A 65 10.23 -17.22 9.59
C LEU A 65 11.67 -17.22 9.05
N VAL A 66 12.24 -16.04 8.79
CA VAL A 66 13.58 -15.93 8.20
C VAL A 66 14.63 -15.98 9.30
N GLY A 67 14.51 -15.14 10.34
CA GLY A 67 15.48 -15.10 11.43
C GLY A 67 15.57 -16.42 12.19
N TRP A 68 14.45 -16.90 12.75
CA TRP A 68 14.43 -18.10 13.58
C TRP A 68 14.35 -19.39 12.75
N ALA A 69 13.22 -19.63 12.06
CA ALA A 69 12.96 -20.94 11.46
C ALA A 69 13.97 -21.30 10.35
N SER A 70 14.30 -20.35 9.47
CA SER A 70 15.27 -20.61 8.40
C SER A 70 16.69 -20.80 8.94
N SER A 71 17.13 -20.00 9.92
CA SER A 71 18.44 -20.21 10.58
C SER A 71 18.53 -21.58 11.25
N ALA A 72 17.48 -21.99 11.98
CA ALA A 72 17.46 -23.29 12.64
C ALA A 72 17.58 -24.42 11.61
N LEU A 73 16.81 -24.35 10.52
CA LEU A 73 16.84 -25.33 9.45
C LEU A 73 18.22 -25.39 8.75
N MET A 74 18.81 -24.24 8.43
CA MET A 74 20.16 -24.18 7.86
C MET A 74 21.19 -24.79 8.81
N GLY A 75 21.10 -24.49 10.11
CA GLY A 75 21.96 -25.06 11.14
C GLY A 75 21.87 -26.59 11.22
N ILE A 76 20.64 -27.12 11.24
CA ILE A 76 20.38 -28.57 11.23
C ILE A 76 20.94 -29.22 9.96
N LEU A 77 20.72 -28.62 8.78
CA LEU A 77 21.17 -29.19 7.52
C LEU A 77 22.68 -29.14 7.35
N TYR A 78 23.36 -28.08 7.83
CA TYR A 78 24.82 -28.07 7.91
C TYR A 78 25.36 -29.18 8.82
N PHE A 79 24.60 -29.62 9.83
CA PHE A 79 25.00 -30.75 10.68
C PHE A 79 24.72 -32.11 10.04
N LEU A 80 23.52 -32.30 9.45
CA LEU A 80 23.07 -33.59 8.93
C LEU A 80 23.64 -33.93 7.55
N ALA A 81 23.75 -32.97 6.64
CA ALA A 81 24.15 -33.25 5.26
C ALA A 81 25.53 -33.94 5.15
N PRO A 82 26.57 -33.54 5.90
CA PRO A 82 27.84 -34.27 5.92
C PRO A 82 27.74 -35.71 6.42
N GLN A 83 26.86 -35.97 7.39
CA GLN A 83 26.65 -37.31 7.96
C GLN A 83 25.96 -38.21 6.96
N MET A 84 24.91 -37.71 6.30
CA MET A 84 24.21 -38.43 5.23
C MET A 84 25.14 -38.72 4.04
N ALA A 85 26.02 -37.77 3.70
CA ALA A 85 26.94 -37.91 2.57
C ALA A 85 28.24 -38.68 2.91
N GLY A 86 28.41 -39.08 4.17
CA GLY A 86 29.62 -39.74 4.70
C GLY A 86 30.90 -38.90 4.66
N ALA A 87 30.82 -37.59 4.35
CA ALA A 87 31.96 -36.69 4.26
C ALA A 87 31.55 -35.21 4.33
N ASP A 88 32.35 -34.38 5.02
CA ASP A 88 32.20 -32.91 5.00
C ASP A 88 32.86 -32.32 3.74
N ARG A 89 32.06 -32.07 2.70
CA ARG A 89 32.52 -31.44 1.44
C ARG A 89 32.19 -29.94 1.37
N THR A 90 31.79 -29.35 2.48
CA THR A 90 31.38 -27.94 2.57
C THR A 90 32.56 -27.01 2.28
N ARG A 91 32.35 -25.90 1.55
CA ARG A 91 33.38 -24.88 1.31
C ARG A 91 33.30 -23.78 2.36
N ALA A 92 34.42 -23.50 3.03
CA ALA A 92 34.49 -22.53 4.12
C ALA A 92 33.95 -21.15 3.74
N TRP A 93 34.44 -20.57 2.65
CA TRP A 93 34.02 -19.24 2.21
C TRP A 93 32.51 -19.17 1.94
N ALA A 94 31.92 -20.21 1.37
CA ALA A 94 30.50 -20.23 1.07
C ALA A 94 29.66 -20.46 2.32
N ALA A 95 30.16 -21.26 3.28
CA ALA A 95 29.43 -21.53 4.53
C ALA A 95 29.44 -20.32 5.46
N TYR A 96 30.58 -19.66 5.63
CA TYR A 96 30.65 -18.40 6.38
C TYR A 96 29.94 -17.27 5.63
N GLY A 97 30.11 -17.18 4.30
CA GLY A 97 29.40 -16.20 3.47
C GLY A 97 27.88 -16.35 3.60
N ASN A 98 27.37 -17.58 3.57
CA ASN A 98 25.96 -17.84 3.85
C ASN A 98 25.54 -17.30 5.22
N TYR A 99 26.25 -17.69 6.28
CA TYR A 99 25.93 -17.25 7.65
C TYR A 99 25.90 -15.72 7.81
N PHE A 100 26.92 -15.03 7.32
CA PHE A 100 27.00 -13.58 7.42
C PHE A 100 25.93 -12.87 6.57
N CYS A 101 25.73 -13.30 5.33
CA CYS A 101 24.69 -12.73 4.47
C CYS A 101 23.29 -12.95 5.06
N HIS A 102 23.04 -14.13 5.64
CA HIS A 102 21.76 -14.43 6.29
C HIS A 102 21.51 -13.51 7.48
N THR A 103 22.45 -13.49 8.42
CA THR A 103 22.31 -12.77 9.69
C THR A 103 22.23 -11.26 9.46
N LEU A 104 23.15 -10.70 8.67
CA LEU A 104 23.14 -9.28 8.33
C LEU A 104 21.90 -8.91 7.51
N GLY A 105 21.50 -9.77 6.58
CA GLY A 105 20.32 -9.56 5.76
C GLY A 105 19.03 -9.46 6.58
N VAL A 106 18.84 -10.36 7.55
CA VAL A 106 17.70 -10.32 8.48
C VAL A 106 17.73 -9.05 9.34
N ILE A 107 18.89 -8.66 9.87
CA ILE A 107 19.04 -7.44 10.68
C ILE A 107 18.69 -6.19 9.86
N LEU A 108 19.23 -6.06 8.64
CA LEU A 108 18.94 -4.93 7.76
C LEU A 108 17.47 -4.88 7.33
N LEU A 109 16.89 -6.04 7.00
CA LEU A 109 15.49 -6.13 6.58
C LEU A 109 14.55 -5.67 7.69
N THR A 110 14.76 -6.19 8.90
CA THR A 110 13.89 -5.95 10.07
C THR A 110 14.09 -4.55 10.65
N GLY A 111 15.34 -4.11 10.80
CA GLY A 111 15.68 -2.74 11.15
C GLY A 111 15.16 -1.73 10.12
N GLY A 112 15.26 -2.05 8.83
CA GLY A 112 14.69 -1.24 7.76
C GLY A 112 13.17 -1.11 7.88
N PHE A 113 12.44 -2.18 8.18
CA PHE A 113 10.99 -2.10 8.42
C PHE A 113 10.63 -1.29 9.68
N HIS A 114 11.43 -1.37 10.76
CA HIS A 114 11.23 -0.50 11.93
C HIS A 114 11.38 0.97 11.57
N LEU A 115 12.42 1.31 10.80
CA LEU A 115 12.66 2.67 10.32
C LEU A 115 11.54 3.14 9.37
N ILE A 116 11.06 2.29 8.45
CA ILE A 116 9.89 2.60 7.60
C ILE A 116 8.67 2.92 8.47
N GLY A 117 8.43 2.13 9.52
CA GLY A 117 7.33 2.39 10.44
C GLY A 117 7.51 3.70 11.21
N HIS A 118 8.72 4.02 11.64
CA HIS A 118 9.03 5.25 12.36
C HIS A 118 8.81 6.49 11.48
N PHE A 119 9.43 6.53 10.29
CA PHE A 119 9.29 7.66 9.36
C PHE A 119 7.91 7.74 8.70
N GLY A 120 7.22 6.61 8.60
CA GLY A 120 5.88 6.53 8.02
C GLY A 120 4.74 6.71 9.03
N ALA A 121 5.04 6.81 10.33
CA ALA A 121 4.01 6.89 11.36
C ALA A 121 3.16 8.17 11.20
N GLY A 122 1.83 7.99 11.17
CA GLY A 122 0.86 9.07 10.96
C GLY A 122 0.66 9.50 9.50
N LEU A 123 1.38 8.88 8.57
CA LEU A 123 1.11 9.01 7.15
C LEU A 123 0.20 7.87 6.70
N VAL A 124 -0.66 8.17 5.73
CA VAL A 124 -1.50 7.14 5.12
C VAL A 124 -0.60 6.12 4.45
N TYR A 125 -0.70 4.86 4.86
CA TYR A 125 0.13 3.79 4.30
C TYR A 125 0.01 3.76 2.76
N GLU A 126 1.14 3.70 2.05
CA GLU A 126 1.24 3.76 0.58
C GLU A 126 0.86 5.07 -0.11
N SER A 127 0.51 6.11 0.65
CA SER A 127 0.37 7.47 0.11
C SER A 127 1.67 8.00 -0.52
N ALA A 128 1.57 9.10 -1.26
CA ALA A 128 2.75 9.73 -1.85
C ALA A 128 3.69 10.26 -0.77
N GLU A 129 3.13 10.86 0.27
CA GLU A 129 3.75 11.33 1.50
C GLU A 129 4.53 10.20 2.16
N PHE A 130 3.85 9.08 2.43
CA PHE A 130 4.44 7.92 3.07
C PHE A 130 5.62 7.40 2.25
N ARG A 131 5.41 7.19 0.95
CA ARG A 131 6.45 6.67 0.05
C ARG A 131 7.65 7.61 -0.05
N ALA A 132 7.44 8.91 -0.03
CA ALA A 132 8.52 9.91 -0.03
C ALA A 132 9.29 9.86 1.30
N ALA A 133 8.58 9.83 2.43
CA ALA A 133 9.19 9.80 3.76
C ALA A 133 10.06 8.55 3.99
N VAL A 134 9.61 7.39 3.50
CA VAL A 134 10.30 6.12 3.73
C VAL A 134 11.29 5.76 2.62
N GLN A 135 11.40 6.57 1.56
CA GLN A 135 12.27 6.29 0.41
C GLN A 135 13.72 5.98 0.84
N PRO A 136 14.37 6.81 1.69
CA PRO A 136 15.79 6.61 2.02
C PRO A 136 16.03 5.28 2.73
N VAL A 137 15.04 4.84 3.51
CA VAL A 137 15.08 3.62 4.31
C VAL A 137 14.72 2.38 3.49
N LYS A 138 13.91 2.53 2.43
CA LYS A 138 13.50 1.42 1.57
C LYS A 138 14.71 0.69 0.97
N THR A 139 15.79 1.41 0.66
CA THR A 139 17.05 0.82 0.19
C THR A 139 17.65 -0.15 1.20
N VAL A 140 17.52 0.13 2.51
CA VAL A 140 18.00 -0.76 3.58
C VAL A 140 17.25 -2.09 3.56
N VAL A 141 15.93 -2.06 3.41
CA VAL A 141 15.09 -3.26 3.28
C VAL A 141 15.47 -4.06 2.03
N ILE A 142 15.66 -3.39 0.89
CA ILE A 142 16.08 -4.03 -0.36
C ILE A 142 17.45 -4.70 -0.22
N MET A 143 18.42 -4.02 0.39
CA MET A 143 19.74 -4.60 0.67
C MET A 143 19.63 -5.82 1.59
N GLY A 144 18.81 -5.75 2.64
CA GLY A 144 18.55 -6.87 3.54
C GLY A 144 18.00 -8.10 2.81
N GLY A 145 16.97 -7.90 1.96
CA GLY A 145 16.43 -8.95 1.10
C GLY A 145 17.44 -9.53 0.11
N GLY A 146 18.26 -8.67 -0.50
CA GLY A 146 19.34 -9.09 -1.41
C GLY A 146 20.39 -9.97 -0.73
N LEU A 147 20.78 -9.64 0.51
CA LEU A 147 21.71 -10.47 1.29
C LEU A 147 21.08 -11.81 1.70
N ILE A 148 19.80 -11.84 2.09
CA ILE A 148 19.10 -13.10 2.38
C ILE A 148 19.05 -14.00 1.15
N LEU A 149 18.77 -13.43 -0.04
CA LEU A 149 18.80 -14.17 -1.29
C LEU A 149 20.19 -14.75 -1.58
N LEU A 150 21.24 -13.94 -1.45
CA LEU A 150 22.63 -14.39 -1.63
C LEU A 150 22.99 -15.52 -0.65
N SER A 151 22.53 -15.42 0.60
CA SER A 151 22.65 -16.49 1.61
C SER A 151 22.02 -17.80 1.12
N GLY A 152 20.78 -17.75 0.63
CA GLY A 152 20.09 -18.93 0.09
C GLY A 152 20.85 -19.60 -1.06
N LEU A 153 21.46 -18.81 -1.95
CA LEU A 153 22.28 -19.34 -3.05
C LEU A 153 23.58 -20.00 -2.55
N LEU A 154 24.28 -19.38 -1.59
CA LEU A 154 25.48 -19.94 -0.98
C LEU A 154 25.19 -21.21 -0.17
N PHE A 155 24.02 -21.26 0.48
CA PHE A 155 23.50 -22.44 1.15
C PHE A 155 23.27 -23.58 0.17
N ALA A 156 22.48 -23.34 -0.88
CA ALA A 156 22.15 -24.33 -1.89
C ALA A 156 23.41 -24.90 -2.58
N TYR A 157 24.37 -24.03 -2.90
CA TYR A 157 25.68 -24.44 -3.43
C TYR A 157 26.40 -25.44 -2.51
N ASN A 158 26.48 -25.12 -1.21
CA ASN A 158 27.13 -26.01 -0.24
C ASN A 158 26.38 -27.34 -0.08
N MET A 159 25.04 -27.30 -0.02
CA MET A 159 24.22 -28.50 0.13
C MET A 159 24.37 -29.42 -1.08
N ALA A 160 24.24 -28.88 -2.29
CA ALA A 160 24.40 -29.64 -3.53
C ALA A 160 25.80 -30.26 -3.62
N ARG A 161 26.86 -29.50 -3.30
CA ARG A 161 28.23 -30.00 -3.28
C ARG A 161 28.44 -31.13 -2.25
N THR A 162 27.82 -31.00 -1.08
CA THR A 162 27.97 -31.97 0.01
C THR A 162 27.28 -33.28 -0.33
N LEU A 163 26.03 -33.20 -0.78
CA LEU A 163 25.18 -34.36 -1.03
C LEU A 163 25.47 -35.05 -2.37
N LEU A 164 25.86 -34.31 -3.41
CA LEU A 164 26.07 -34.86 -4.77
C LEU A 164 27.55 -35.08 -5.11
N GLY A 165 28.49 -34.68 -4.24
CA GLY A 165 29.92 -34.85 -4.47
C GLY A 165 30.34 -36.32 -4.43
N ARG A 166 31.04 -36.80 -5.47
CA ARG A 166 31.58 -38.17 -5.51
C ARG A 166 32.72 -38.35 -4.50
N GLN A 167 32.87 -39.57 -3.99
CA GLN A 167 33.86 -39.94 -2.99
C GLN A 167 35.31 -39.94 -3.54
N SER A 168 35.47 -39.93 -4.86
CA SER A 168 36.73 -40.03 -5.59
C SER A 168 37.55 -38.73 -5.68
N ASP A 169 37.12 -37.64 -5.04
CA ASP A 169 37.94 -36.43 -4.95
C ASP A 169 39.05 -36.67 -3.92
N GLU A 170 40.12 -37.36 -4.34
CA GLU A 170 41.44 -37.29 -3.71
C GLU A 170 41.76 -35.82 -3.36
N PRO A 171 42.63 -35.56 -2.36
CA PRO A 171 43.01 -34.21 -1.95
C PRO A 171 43.77 -33.50 -3.09
N ARG A 172 43.04 -33.02 -4.10
CA ARG A 172 43.55 -32.25 -5.22
C ARG A 172 44.14 -30.98 -4.65
N ARG A 173 45.48 -30.91 -4.74
CA ARG A 173 46.34 -29.71 -4.63
C ARG A 173 45.51 -28.45 -4.80
N ARG A 174 45.51 -27.58 -3.78
CA ARG A 174 44.86 -26.25 -3.73
C ARG A 174 45.11 -25.46 -5.03
N SER A 175 44.28 -25.67 -6.04
CA SER A 175 44.17 -24.72 -7.15
C SER A 175 43.43 -23.52 -6.61
N LYS A 176 44.12 -22.38 -6.53
CA LYS A 176 43.58 -21.07 -6.16
C LYS A 176 42.67 -20.57 -7.30
N SER A 177 41.62 -21.30 -7.69
CA SER A 177 40.67 -20.79 -8.66
C SER A 177 39.76 -19.76 -7.99
N ILE A 178 40.00 -18.49 -8.30
CA ILE A 178 39.22 -17.33 -7.86
C ILE A 178 37.87 -17.24 -8.63
N LEU A 179 37.70 -18.09 -9.65
CA LEU A 179 36.58 -18.10 -10.60
C LEU A 179 35.15 -18.24 -10.03
N PRO A 180 34.86 -18.98 -8.93
CA PRO A 180 33.48 -19.07 -8.43
C PRO A 180 33.05 -17.84 -7.62
N CYS A 181 33.99 -17.02 -7.13
CA CYS A 181 33.65 -15.77 -6.44
C CYS A 181 33.16 -14.68 -7.40
N THR A 182 33.66 -14.64 -8.63
CA THR A 182 33.29 -13.60 -9.61
C THR A 182 31.88 -13.79 -10.16
N ALA A 183 31.43 -15.03 -10.39
CA ALA A 183 30.06 -15.29 -10.86
C ALA A 183 28.98 -14.96 -9.81
N LEU A 184 29.23 -15.27 -8.54
CA LEU A 184 28.33 -14.92 -7.44
C LEU A 184 28.33 -13.42 -7.14
N ALA A 185 29.49 -12.76 -7.21
CA ALA A 185 29.57 -11.30 -7.10
C ALA A 185 28.86 -10.59 -8.26
N ALA A 186 28.97 -11.10 -9.48
CA ALA A 186 28.28 -10.55 -10.65
C ALA A 186 26.76 -10.72 -10.56
N LEU A 187 26.26 -11.87 -10.08
CA LEU A 187 24.82 -12.08 -9.88
C LEU A 187 24.26 -11.19 -8.75
N ALA A 188 25.00 -11.03 -7.65
CA ALA A 188 24.63 -10.11 -6.58
C ALA A 188 24.66 -8.64 -7.07
N ALA A 189 25.68 -8.25 -7.84
CA ALA A 189 25.78 -6.93 -8.43
C ALA A 189 24.69 -6.67 -9.49
N LEU A 190 24.25 -7.69 -10.23
CA LEU A 190 23.13 -7.58 -11.17
C LEU A 190 21.81 -7.35 -10.42
N VAL A 191 21.56 -8.09 -9.32
CA VAL A 191 20.36 -7.90 -8.48
C VAL A 191 20.36 -6.53 -7.79
N LEU A 192 21.52 -6.05 -7.35
CA LEU A 192 21.69 -4.73 -6.74
C LEU A 192 21.72 -3.58 -7.77
N GLY A 193 22.15 -3.84 -9.00
CA GLY A 193 22.20 -2.85 -10.10
C GLY A 193 20.86 -2.65 -10.79
N LEU A 194 20.02 -3.69 -10.86
CA LEU A 194 18.65 -3.62 -11.37
C LEU A 194 17.68 -2.89 -10.43
N SER A 195 18.10 -2.59 -9.20
CA SER A 195 17.34 -1.73 -8.27
C SER A 195 17.67 -0.24 -8.41
N SER A 196 18.33 0.16 -9.51
CA SER A 196 18.38 1.57 -9.91
C SER A 196 16.98 2.16 -9.81
N PRO A 197 16.75 3.13 -8.92
CA PRO A 197 15.44 3.72 -8.78
C PRO A 197 15.17 4.39 -10.12
N VAL A 198 14.35 3.77 -10.96
CA VAL A 198 13.53 4.54 -11.89
C VAL A 198 12.72 5.42 -10.96
N ALA A 199 13.26 6.61 -10.69
CA ALA A 199 12.63 7.64 -9.90
C ALA A 199 11.46 8.10 -10.74
N ALA A 200 10.40 7.29 -10.77
CA ALA A 200 9.09 7.74 -11.17
C ALA A 200 8.87 8.98 -10.31
N LYS A 201 8.89 10.14 -10.97
CA LYS A 201 8.73 11.44 -10.33
C LYS A 201 7.43 11.37 -9.55
N MET A 202 7.55 11.12 -8.26
CA MET A 202 6.39 10.87 -7.42
C MET A 202 5.58 12.15 -7.45
N SER A 203 4.31 12.04 -7.85
CA SER A 203 3.36 13.14 -7.70
C SER A 203 3.47 13.60 -6.25
N ALA A 204 3.65 14.90 -6.05
CA ALA A 204 3.65 15.46 -4.71
C ALA A 204 2.35 15.04 -3.99
N ALA A 205 2.51 14.73 -2.72
CA ALA A 205 1.47 14.69 -1.72
C ALA A 205 0.43 15.82 -1.94
N PRO A 206 -0.88 15.51 -2.03
CA PRO A 206 -1.90 16.56 -2.07
C PRO A 206 -1.83 17.46 -0.82
N GLU A 207 -1.87 18.77 -1.02
CA GLU A 207 -1.93 19.73 0.07
C GLU A 207 -3.27 19.62 0.80
N ARG A 208 -3.23 19.50 2.13
CA ARG A 208 -4.45 19.50 2.94
C ARG A 208 -4.93 20.92 3.17
N ILE A 209 -6.22 21.15 2.96
CA ILE A 209 -6.86 22.45 3.22
C ILE A 209 -7.92 22.37 4.30
N GLU A 210 -8.10 23.47 5.03
CA GLU A 210 -9.11 23.62 6.08
C GLU A 210 -10.50 23.91 5.48
N ALA A 211 -11.06 22.89 4.82
CA ALA A 211 -12.41 22.94 4.24
C ALA A 211 -13.15 21.61 4.39
N VAL A 212 -14.49 21.69 4.35
CA VAL A 212 -15.38 20.54 4.12
C VAL A 212 -15.78 20.53 2.65
N MET A 213 -15.58 19.41 1.94
CA MET A 213 -16.07 19.24 0.57
C MET A 213 -17.26 18.28 0.52
N ILE A 214 -18.30 18.63 -0.24
CA ILE A 214 -19.52 17.82 -0.36
C ILE A 214 -19.76 17.50 -1.84
N GLY A 215 -19.51 16.26 -2.23
CA GLY A 215 -19.66 15.77 -3.61
C GLY A 215 -18.43 15.02 -4.12
N ASP A 216 -18.67 13.93 -4.84
CA ASP A 216 -17.61 13.01 -5.26
C ASP A 216 -16.73 13.63 -6.35
N ARG A 217 -17.33 14.27 -7.36
CA ARG A 217 -16.60 14.85 -8.49
C ARG A 217 -15.78 16.05 -8.05
N LEU A 218 -16.33 16.84 -7.13
CA LEU A 218 -15.59 17.94 -6.50
C LEU A 218 -14.31 17.44 -5.82
N VAL A 219 -14.40 16.41 -4.97
CA VAL A 219 -13.23 15.86 -4.27
C VAL A 219 -12.26 15.19 -5.25
N ASP A 220 -12.74 14.51 -6.29
CA ASP A 220 -11.90 13.89 -7.31
C ASP A 220 -11.05 14.94 -8.06
N VAL A 221 -11.71 16.01 -8.52
CA VAL A 221 -11.04 17.12 -9.19
C VAL A 221 -10.04 17.80 -8.25
N ALA A 222 -10.43 18.08 -7.00
CA ALA A 222 -9.52 18.65 -6.00
C ALA A 222 -8.27 17.79 -5.79
N TYR A 223 -8.46 16.47 -5.65
CA TYR A 223 -7.35 15.52 -5.47
C TYR A 223 -6.39 15.52 -6.66
N ASN A 224 -6.91 15.51 -7.89
CA ASN A 224 -6.07 15.57 -9.09
C ASN A 224 -5.38 16.94 -9.27
N LEU A 225 -5.94 18.01 -8.68
CA LEU A 225 -5.27 19.32 -8.55
C LEU A 225 -4.25 19.37 -7.39
N GLY A 226 -3.99 18.23 -6.72
CA GLY A 226 -3.05 18.13 -5.61
C GLY A 226 -3.57 18.78 -4.34
N VAL A 227 -4.87 18.69 -4.07
CA VAL A 227 -5.51 19.23 -2.86
C VAL A 227 -6.44 18.20 -2.23
N LEU A 228 -6.44 18.12 -0.90
CA LEU A 228 -7.29 17.22 -0.14
C LEU A 228 -8.01 17.99 0.98
N PRO A 229 -9.35 17.87 1.15
CA PRO A 229 -10.05 18.58 2.21
C PRO A 229 -9.82 17.93 3.58
N ARG A 230 -9.92 18.70 4.66
CA ARG A 230 -9.83 18.16 6.03
C ARG A 230 -10.96 17.17 6.33
N ALA A 231 -12.17 17.45 5.82
CA ALA A 231 -13.32 16.57 5.92
C ALA A 231 -14.12 16.55 4.60
N MET A 232 -14.84 15.47 4.34
CA MET A 232 -15.63 15.33 3.13
C MET A 232 -16.87 14.48 3.30
N ALA A 233 -17.91 14.81 2.52
CA ALA A 233 -19.12 14.01 2.39
C ALA A 233 -19.22 13.45 0.95
N VAL A 234 -18.88 12.17 0.80
CA VAL A 234 -18.75 11.46 -0.48
C VAL A 234 -19.35 10.07 -0.39
N ARG A 235 -19.70 9.44 -1.53
CA ARG A 235 -20.18 8.06 -1.59
C ARG A 235 -19.05 7.06 -1.38
N ALA A 236 -18.49 7.07 -0.18
CA ALA A 236 -17.32 6.31 0.26
C ALA A 236 -17.37 4.80 -0.09
N THR A 237 -18.56 4.20 -0.10
CA THR A 237 -18.77 2.78 -0.42
C THR A 237 -18.73 2.47 -1.91
N PHE A 238 -18.98 3.45 -2.78
CA PHE A 238 -19.07 3.29 -4.23
C PHE A 238 -17.87 3.87 -4.96
N TRP A 239 -17.06 4.70 -4.30
CA TRP A 239 -15.96 5.42 -4.94
C TRP A 239 -14.60 4.80 -4.57
N PRO A 240 -13.89 4.16 -5.51
CA PRO A 240 -12.62 3.45 -5.22
C PRO A 240 -11.52 4.33 -4.62
N LEU A 241 -11.50 5.63 -4.96
CA LEU A 241 -10.52 6.58 -4.42
C LEU A 241 -10.69 6.82 -2.91
N THR A 242 -11.81 6.42 -2.32
CA THR A 242 -12.04 6.59 -0.89
C THR A 242 -10.95 5.96 -0.03
N GLU A 243 -10.42 4.80 -0.42
CA GLU A 243 -9.32 4.16 0.30
C GLU A 243 -8.05 5.02 0.30
N THR A 244 -7.79 5.76 -0.78
CA THR A 244 -6.64 6.68 -0.85
C THR A 244 -6.78 7.90 0.07
N PHE A 245 -8.02 8.24 0.46
CA PHE A 245 -8.30 9.36 1.34
C PHE A 245 -8.35 8.95 2.82
N ARG A 246 -8.37 7.65 3.14
CA ARG A 246 -8.43 7.19 4.54
C ARG A 246 -7.16 7.62 5.28
N GLY A 247 -7.33 8.42 6.32
CA GLY A 247 -6.26 9.05 7.11
C GLY A 247 -5.85 10.45 6.61
N GLY A 248 -6.16 10.78 5.35
CA GLY A 248 -5.98 12.10 4.73
C GLY A 248 -7.20 13.02 4.86
N SER A 249 -8.41 12.47 4.99
CA SER A 249 -9.64 13.24 5.19
C SER A 249 -10.60 12.51 6.11
N GLU A 250 -11.35 13.26 6.92
CA GLU A 250 -12.46 12.69 7.66
C GLU A 250 -13.68 12.48 6.77
N ILE A 251 -14.18 11.24 6.70
CA ILE A 251 -15.36 10.88 5.90
C ILE A 251 -16.63 11.05 6.74
N LEU A 252 -17.42 12.07 6.44
CA LEU A 252 -18.67 12.38 7.14
C LEU A 252 -19.85 11.48 6.70
N GLY A 253 -19.63 10.65 5.68
CA GLY A 253 -20.62 9.79 5.03
C GLY A 253 -21.01 10.30 3.65
N CYS A 254 -22.03 9.68 3.04
CA CYS A 254 -22.51 10.13 1.72
C CYS A 254 -23.36 11.39 1.84
N PRO A 255 -23.50 12.19 0.76
CA PRO A 255 -24.36 13.38 0.77
C PRO A 255 -25.79 13.12 1.28
N ASN A 256 -26.37 11.96 0.96
CA ASN A 256 -27.70 11.57 1.45
C ASN A 256 -27.75 11.45 2.99
N ARG A 257 -26.67 10.98 3.63
CA ARG A 257 -26.58 10.95 5.10
C ARG A 257 -26.58 12.37 5.66
N VAL A 258 -25.87 13.29 5.01
CA VAL A 258 -25.84 14.69 5.44
C VAL A 258 -27.22 15.34 5.28
N PHE A 259 -27.98 15.03 4.23
CA PHE A 259 -29.38 15.46 4.12
C PHE A 259 -30.26 14.95 5.26
N LYS A 260 -30.10 13.69 5.64
CA LYS A 260 -30.88 13.08 6.73
C LYS A 260 -30.44 13.54 8.12
N LYS A 261 -29.21 14.08 8.23
CA LYS A 261 -28.58 14.55 9.46
C LYS A 261 -27.89 15.90 9.22
N PRO A 262 -28.65 16.99 9.05
CA PRO A 262 -28.11 18.30 8.67
C PRO A 262 -27.01 18.83 9.59
N GLU A 263 -26.99 18.40 10.85
CA GLU A 263 -25.98 18.72 11.87
C GLU A 263 -24.60 18.12 11.58
N THR A 264 -24.51 17.10 10.71
CA THR A 264 -23.26 16.37 10.43
C THR A 264 -22.12 17.30 9.99
N VAL A 265 -22.41 18.25 9.08
CA VAL A 265 -21.39 19.18 8.56
C VAL A 265 -21.06 20.29 9.57
N PRO A 266 -22.05 21.01 10.16
CA PRO A 266 -21.78 22.00 11.21
C PRO A 266 -21.02 21.43 12.41
N ASP A 267 -21.37 20.23 12.89
CA ASP A 267 -20.70 19.61 14.04
C ASP A 267 -19.26 19.23 13.73
N ALA A 268 -19.02 18.66 12.53
CA ALA A 268 -17.67 18.37 12.06
C ALA A 268 -16.85 19.65 11.89
N ALA A 269 -17.44 20.69 11.28
CA ALA A 269 -16.78 21.97 11.07
C ALA A 269 -16.40 22.63 12.40
N LYS A 270 -17.32 22.67 13.37
CA LYS A 270 -17.06 23.19 14.72
C LYS A 270 -15.95 22.40 15.44
N ARG A 271 -16.01 21.07 15.40
CA ARG A 271 -15.02 20.19 16.05
C ARG A 271 -13.63 20.32 15.43
N LEU A 272 -13.56 20.52 14.11
CA LEU A 272 -12.30 20.60 13.36
C LEU A 272 -11.80 22.05 13.19
N GLY A 273 -12.55 23.07 13.64
CA GLY A 273 -12.19 24.48 13.48
C GLY A 273 -12.31 24.98 12.03
N LEU A 274 -13.19 24.38 11.23
CA LEU A 274 -13.38 24.71 9.82
C LEU A 274 -14.48 25.77 9.64
N THR A 275 -14.21 26.76 8.80
CA THR A 275 -15.19 27.81 8.44
C THR A 275 -15.64 27.72 6.98
N ARG A 276 -14.97 26.91 6.17
CA ARG A 276 -15.16 26.84 4.71
C ARG A 276 -15.84 25.54 4.29
N VAL A 277 -16.88 25.63 3.47
CA VAL A 277 -17.56 24.50 2.85
C VAL A 277 -17.64 24.70 1.34
N ILE A 278 -17.22 23.71 0.56
CA ILE A 278 -17.31 23.72 -0.91
C ILE A 278 -18.27 22.61 -1.34
N VAL A 279 -19.30 22.95 -2.11
CA VAL A 279 -20.39 22.05 -2.49
C VAL A 279 -20.41 21.80 -3.99
N GLU A 280 -20.55 20.54 -4.38
CA GLU A 280 -20.78 20.15 -5.76
C GLU A 280 -22.21 20.51 -6.18
N LYS A 281 -22.35 21.35 -7.21
CA LYS A 281 -23.63 21.65 -7.83
C LYS A 281 -23.76 20.83 -9.11
N ASN A 282 -24.81 20.02 -9.18
CA ASN A 282 -25.16 19.30 -10.38
C ASN A 282 -26.63 18.85 -10.34
N ALA A 283 -27.37 19.08 -11.42
CA ALA A 283 -28.77 18.70 -11.55
C ALA A 283 -29.01 17.18 -11.43
N SER A 284 -28.02 16.35 -11.79
CA SER A 284 -28.07 14.88 -11.79
C SER A 284 -26.90 14.29 -10.99
N PHE A 285 -26.78 14.66 -9.71
CA PHE A 285 -25.70 14.16 -8.84
C PHE A 285 -25.73 12.63 -8.67
N CYS A 286 -26.90 12.03 -8.42
CA CYS A 286 -27.03 10.59 -8.22
C CYS A 286 -28.12 9.98 -9.11
N MET A 287 -27.73 9.14 -10.07
CA MET A 287 -28.68 8.43 -10.95
C MET A 287 -29.66 7.53 -10.18
N TYR A 288 -29.22 6.91 -9.09
CA TYR A 288 -30.07 6.06 -8.25
C TYR A 288 -30.98 6.85 -7.30
N MET A 289 -30.70 8.14 -7.07
CA MET A 289 -31.49 9.00 -6.20
C MET A 289 -31.61 10.40 -6.84
N PRO A 290 -32.47 10.58 -7.86
CA PRO A 290 -32.56 11.85 -8.59
C PRO A 290 -32.90 13.06 -7.72
N SER A 291 -33.55 12.85 -6.58
CA SER A 291 -33.88 13.91 -5.62
C SER A 291 -32.66 14.42 -4.82
N LEU A 292 -31.57 13.64 -4.79
CA LEU A 292 -30.33 13.97 -4.10
C LEU A 292 -29.52 14.95 -4.94
N ASN A 293 -29.53 16.23 -4.55
CA ASN A 293 -28.67 17.26 -5.11
C ASN A 293 -27.93 17.94 -3.94
N PRO A 294 -26.58 17.86 -3.85
CA PRO A 294 -25.82 18.45 -2.75
C PRO A 294 -26.09 19.94 -2.55
N GLU A 295 -26.43 20.70 -3.60
CA GLU A 295 -26.80 22.12 -3.51
C GLU A 295 -27.94 22.39 -2.51
N LYS A 296 -28.87 21.44 -2.36
CA LYS A 296 -29.98 21.58 -1.40
C LYS A 296 -29.53 21.63 0.06
N ILE A 297 -28.25 21.35 0.35
CA ILE A 297 -27.69 21.50 1.70
C ILE A 297 -27.41 22.95 2.06
N ILE A 298 -27.23 23.84 1.07
CA ILE A 298 -26.79 25.22 1.30
C ILE A 298 -27.71 25.95 2.29
N PRO A 299 -29.06 25.90 2.16
CA PRO A 299 -29.95 26.54 3.14
C PRO A 299 -29.78 26.02 4.57
N LEU A 300 -29.37 24.75 4.73
CA LEU A 300 -29.17 24.13 6.05
C LEU A 300 -27.88 24.59 6.73
N LEU A 301 -26.94 25.13 5.96
CA LEU A 301 -25.66 25.67 6.45
C LEU A 301 -25.73 27.18 6.73
N GLN A 302 -26.76 27.88 6.25
CA GLN A 302 -26.95 29.31 6.49
C GLN A 302 -27.08 29.61 7.99
N GLY A 303 -26.44 30.70 8.44
CA GLY A 303 -26.45 31.10 9.86
C GLY A 303 -25.59 30.25 10.79
N LYS A 304 -24.82 29.27 10.27
CA LYS A 304 -23.93 28.41 11.08
C LYS A 304 -22.48 28.91 11.15
N GLY A 305 -22.21 30.15 10.72
CA GLY A 305 -20.86 30.71 10.66
C GLY A 305 -19.95 30.05 9.61
N LEU A 306 -20.55 29.43 8.60
CA LEU A 306 -19.84 28.76 7.51
C LEU A 306 -19.94 29.59 6.22
N THR A 307 -18.81 29.78 5.56
CA THR A 307 -18.75 30.31 4.19
C THR A 307 -18.96 29.15 3.23
N VAL A 308 -20.03 29.23 2.43
CA VAL A 308 -20.39 28.19 1.48
C VAL A 308 -20.09 28.66 0.05
N GLU A 309 -19.27 27.88 -0.64
CA GLU A 309 -18.92 28.06 -2.04
C GLU A 309 -19.42 26.84 -2.83
N TYR A 310 -19.58 26.97 -4.16
CA TYR A 310 -19.97 25.84 -4.99
C TYR A 310 -19.14 25.74 -6.26
N VAL A 311 -19.12 24.52 -6.82
CA VAL A 311 -18.56 24.22 -8.15
C VAL A 311 -19.68 23.66 -9.02
N ASP A 312 -19.92 24.31 -10.16
CA ASP A 312 -21.00 23.96 -11.08
C ASP A 312 -20.54 22.96 -12.13
N PHE A 313 -20.97 21.71 -11.98
CA PHE A 313 -20.69 20.64 -12.93
C PHE A 313 -21.71 20.54 -14.07
N ASP A 314 -22.77 21.37 -14.07
CA ASP A 314 -23.75 21.38 -15.17
C ASP A 314 -23.18 22.09 -16.42
N GLN A 315 -22.13 22.90 -16.25
CA GLN A 315 -21.37 23.52 -17.34
C GLN A 315 -20.31 22.60 -17.98
N GLY A 316 -20.22 21.35 -17.53
CA GLY A 316 -19.25 20.37 -18.01
C GLY A 316 -17.96 20.31 -17.17
N LEU A 317 -17.16 19.27 -17.43
CA LEU A 317 -15.99 18.94 -16.61
C LEU A 317 -14.91 20.04 -16.66
N GLU A 318 -14.60 20.58 -17.83
CA GLU A 318 -13.56 21.60 -17.97
C GLU A 318 -13.88 22.86 -17.15
N ALA A 319 -15.11 23.36 -17.26
CA ALA A 319 -15.57 24.52 -16.48
C ALA A 319 -15.47 24.24 -14.97
N ALA A 320 -15.91 23.06 -14.53
CA ALA A 320 -15.83 22.65 -13.13
C ALA A 320 -14.38 22.52 -12.62
N VAL A 321 -13.45 21.98 -13.43
CA VAL A 321 -12.02 21.90 -13.10
C VAL A 321 -11.43 23.28 -12.93
N ARG A 322 -11.72 24.21 -13.85
CA ARG A 322 -11.25 25.60 -13.77
C ARG A 322 -11.82 26.34 -12.57
N GLN A 323 -13.11 26.16 -12.27
CA GLN A 323 -13.74 26.75 -11.10
C GLN A 323 -13.15 26.19 -9.80
N THR A 324 -12.96 24.87 -9.71
CA THR A 324 -12.32 24.22 -8.55
C THR A 324 -10.89 24.74 -8.37
N ALA A 325 -10.09 24.76 -9.43
CA ALA A 325 -8.72 25.28 -9.38
C ALA A 325 -8.66 26.74 -8.93
N LYS A 326 -9.60 27.59 -9.36
CA LYS A 326 -9.71 28.98 -8.90
C LYS A 326 -9.99 29.06 -7.40
N LEU A 327 -10.93 28.25 -6.90
CA LEU A 327 -11.26 28.19 -5.46
C LEU A 327 -10.10 27.66 -4.61
N LEU A 328 -9.24 26.82 -5.18
CA LEU A 328 -8.14 26.15 -4.49
C LEU A 328 -6.77 26.80 -4.69
N GLY A 329 -6.66 27.85 -5.51
CA GLY A 329 -5.38 28.47 -5.84
C GLY A 329 -4.45 27.54 -6.63
N ARG A 330 -5.00 26.76 -7.56
CA ARG A 330 -4.32 25.73 -8.37
C ARG A 330 -4.49 25.92 -9.88
N GLY A 331 -4.53 27.17 -10.33
CA GLY A 331 -4.74 27.51 -11.74
C GLY A 331 -3.68 26.93 -12.68
N ASP A 332 -2.44 26.79 -12.19
CA ASP A 332 -1.29 26.21 -12.88
C ASP A 332 -1.43 24.71 -13.16
N ALA A 333 -2.14 23.97 -12.29
CA ALA A 333 -2.36 22.53 -12.44
C ALA A 333 -3.46 22.17 -13.45
N VAL A 334 -4.30 23.12 -13.87
CA VAL A 334 -5.49 22.87 -14.71
C VAL A 334 -5.14 22.17 -16.02
N ALA A 335 -4.14 22.68 -16.74
CA ALA A 335 -3.78 22.14 -18.05
C ALA A 335 -3.36 20.67 -17.96
N GLY A 336 -2.51 20.34 -16.97
CA GLY A 336 -2.05 18.97 -16.76
C GLY A 336 -3.15 18.00 -16.35
N VAL A 337 -4.11 18.45 -15.53
CA VAL A 337 -5.27 17.63 -15.15
C VAL A 337 -6.17 17.33 -16.35
N LEU A 338 -6.49 18.35 -17.15
CA LEU A 338 -7.33 18.19 -18.34
C LEU A 338 -6.64 17.36 -19.42
N GLU A 339 -5.36 17.59 -19.69
CA GLU A 339 -4.58 16.78 -20.63
C GLU A 339 -4.55 15.31 -20.22
N LYS A 340 -4.27 15.02 -18.94
CA LYS A 340 -4.28 13.66 -18.41
C LYS A 340 -5.65 13.00 -18.56
N TYR A 341 -6.73 13.75 -18.34
CA TYR A 341 -8.09 13.26 -18.54
C TYR A 341 -8.36 12.94 -20.00
N GLU A 342 -8.04 13.85 -20.93
CA GLU A 342 -8.25 13.64 -22.36
C GLU A 342 -7.44 12.45 -22.90
N VAL A 343 -6.18 12.30 -22.47
CA VAL A 343 -5.35 11.12 -22.80
C VAL A 343 -5.99 9.84 -22.28
N ALA A 344 -6.46 9.83 -21.03
CA ALA A 344 -7.12 8.66 -20.43
C ALA A 344 -8.43 8.31 -21.17
N MET A 345 -9.22 9.33 -21.53
CA MET A 345 -10.47 9.15 -22.27
C MET A 345 -10.24 8.69 -23.70
N ALA A 346 -9.23 9.21 -24.39
CA ALA A 346 -8.84 8.74 -25.71
C ALA A 346 -8.39 7.27 -25.68
N ALA A 347 -7.56 6.90 -24.68
CA ALA A 347 -7.12 5.53 -24.49
C ALA A 347 -8.29 4.59 -24.14
N ALA A 348 -9.26 5.05 -23.34
CA ALA A 348 -10.47 4.30 -23.04
C ALA A 348 -11.33 4.08 -24.30
N LYS A 349 -11.58 5.15 -25.07
CA LYS A 349 -12.34 5.09 -26.33
C LYS A 349 -11.68 4.18 -27.37
N GLU A 350 -10.35 4.15 -27.45
CA GLU A 350 -9.67 3.24 -28.37
C GLU A 350 -9.90 1.78 -27.99
N LYS A 351 -9.85 1.46 -26.68
CA LYS A 351 -10.11 0.11 -26.18
C LYS A 351 -11.56 -0.33 -26.38
N THR A 352 -12.52 0.59 -26.45
CA THR A 352 -13.93 0.24 -26.67
C THR A 352 -14.25 -0.08 -28.12
N LYS A 353 -13.48 0.44 -29.10
CA LYS A 353 -13.71 0.17 -30.54
C LYS A 353 -13.64 -1.31 -30.92
N THR A 354 -12.86 -2.11 -30.19
CA THR A 354 -12.69 -3.54 -30.48
C THR A 354 -13.77 -4.43 -29.89
N VAL A 355 -14.71 -3.85 -29.11
CA VAL A 355 -15.75 -4.62 -28.44
C VAL A 355 -16.93 -4.84 -29.37
N GLN A 356 -17.45 -6.08 -29.40
CA GLN A 356 -18.63 -6.43 -30.19
C GLN A 356 -19.86 -5.69 -29.66
N THR A 357 -20.56 -4.98 -30.54
CA THR A 357 -21.81 -4.28 -30.25
C THR A 357 -23.00 -5.24 -30.17
N GLY A 358 -24.14 -4.78 -29.62
CA GLY A 358 -25.40 -5.51 -29.58
C GLY A 358 -25.47 -6.66 -28.57
N LYS A 359 -24.52 -6.74 -27.63
CA LYS A 359 -24.52 -7.79 -26.60
C LYS A 359 -25.50 -7.47 -25.48
N LYS A 360 -26.17 -8.51 -24.99
CA LYS A 360 -26.92 -8.50 -23.72
C LYS A 360 -25.94 -8.76 -22.57
N VAL A 361 -25.90 -7.88 -21.59
CA VAL A 361 -24.93 -7.92 -20.49
C VAL A 361 -25.68 -7.98 -19.15
N LEU A 362 -25.30 -8.92 -18.29
CA LEU A 362 -25.77 -8.98 -16.91
C LEU A 362 -24.64 -8.52 -15.99
N ILE A 363 -24.88 -7.49 -15.19
CA ILE A 363 -23.88 -6.93 -14.27
C ILE A 363 -24.13 -7.47 -12.86
N LEU A 364 -23.14 -8.18 -12.33
CA LEU A 364 -23.19 -8.79 -11.00
C LEU A 364 -22.11 -8.18 -10.10
N SER A 365 -22.53 -7.65 -8.95
CA SER A 365 -21.64 -7.12 -7.93
C SER A 365 -21.72 -7.94 -6.65
N GLY A 366 -20.61 -8.56 -6.24
CA GLY A 366 -20.52 -9.24 -4.95
C GLY A 366 -20.36 -8.23 -3.81
N ILE A 367 -21.30 -8.23 -2.87
CA ILE A 367 -21.26 -7.35 -1.69
C ILE A 367 -21.11 -8.21 -0.45
N ARG A 368 -20.09 -7.91 0.35
CA ARG A 368 -19.90 -8.51 1.68
C ARG A 368 -20.26 -7.48 2.75
N GLN A 369 -21.29 -7.77 3.53
CA GLN A 369 -21.68 -6.91 4.65
C GLN A 369 -20.65 -7.02 5.78
N GLN A 370 -19.99 -5.92 6.15
CA GLN A 370 -18.92 -5.95 7.15
C GLN A 370 -19.40 -6.39 8.55
N GLY A 371 -20.64 -6.08 8.94
CA GLY A 371 -21.16 -6.43 10.27
C GLY A 371 -21.58 -7.90 10.43
N THR A 372 -22.13 -8.51 9.37
CA THR A 372 -22.69 -9.87 9.42
C THR A 372 -21.79 -10.90 8.73
N GLY A 373 -20.83 -10.45 7.93
CA GLY A 373 -20.04 -11.32 7.05
C GLY A 373 -20.81 -11.88 5.85
N LYS A 374 -22.12 -11.61 5.76
CA LYS A 374 -23.01 -12.14 4.71
C LYS A 374 -22.57 -11.61 3.34
N VAL A 375 -22.44 -12.53 2.39
CA VAL A 375 -22.18 -12.23 0.99
C VAL A 375 -23.50 -12.25 0.24
N THR A 376 -23.77 -11.20 -0.53
CA THR A 376 -24.94 -11.08 -1.40
C THR A 376 -24.47 -10.72 -2.80
N ILE A 377 -25.15 -11.22 -3.82
CA ILE A 377 -24.95 -10.77 -5.20
C ILE A 377 -25.99 -9.68 -5.47
N GLN A 378 -25.53 -8.51 -5.90
CA GLN A 378 -26.38 -7.43 -6.39
C GLN A 378 -26.39 -7.46 -7.92
N ILE A 379 -27.58 -7.41 -8.51
CA ILE A 379 -27.77 -7.21 -9.94
C ILE A 379 -28.01 -5.71 -10.17
N GLU A 380 -27.28 -5.10 -11.11
CA GLU A 380 -27.53 -3.70 -11.48
C GLU A 380 -28.69 -3.63 -12.49
N ALA A 381 -29.77 -2.94 -12.12
CA ALA A 381 -30.90 -2.71 -13.01
C ALA A 381 -30.51 -1.79 -14.19
N PRO A 382 -31.17 -1.91 -15.36
CA PRO A 382 -30.92 -1.05 -16.50
C PRO A 382 -31.09 0.45 -16.21
N GLY A 383 -30.31 1.28 -16.90
CA GLY A 383 -30.31 2.74 -16.77
C GLY A 383 -29.38 3.28 -15.68
N GLY A 384 -28.49 2.42 -15.14
CA GLY A 384 -27.51 2.79 -14.12
C GLY A 384 -26.27 3.51 -14.65
N TYR A 385 -25.23 3.59 -13.80
CA TYR A 385 -23.95 4.20 -14.20
C TYR A 385 -23.26 3.37 -15.28
N THR A 386 -23.28 2.04 -15.11
CA THR A 386 -22.64 1.13 -16.06
C THR A 386 -23.29 1.23 -17.44
N ASP A 387 -24.61 1.36 -17.50
CA ASP A 387 -25.34 1.60 -18.74
C ASP A 387 -24.88 2.89 -19.44
N ARG A 388 -24.86 3.99 -18.70
CA ARG A 388 -24.59 5.31 -19.29
C ARG A 388 -23.12 5.51 -19.68
N PHE A 389 -22.18 5.04 -18.87
CA PHE A 389 -20.76 5.34 -19.07
C PHE A 389 -19.96 4.22 -19.72
N ILE A 390 -20.51 3.00 -19.79
CA ILE A 390 -19.81 1.84 -20.32
C ILE A 390 -20.65 1.19 -21.42
N LEU A 391 -21.82 0.64 -21.10
CA LEU A 391 -22.57 -0.18 -22.08
C LEU A 391 -23.10 0.62 -23.26
N GLY A 392 -23.53 1.87 -23.05
CA GLY A 392 -23.99 2.75 -24.12
C GLY A 392 -22.93 2.98 -25.19
N GLU A 393 -21.69 3.27 -24.77
CA GLU A 393 -20.54 3.44 -25.66
C GLU A 393 -20.14 2.13 -26.37
N LEU A 394 -20.45 0.99 -25.76
CA LEU A 394 -20.22 -0.34 -26.32
C LEU A 394 -21.38 -0.84 -27.20
N GLY A 395 -22.48 -0.08 -27.31
CA GLY A 395 -23.72 -0.55 -27.93
C GLY A 395 -24.28 -1.82 -27.30
N ALA A 396 -24.01 -2.05 -26.01
CA ALA A 396 -24.48 -3.19 -25.24
C ALA A 396 -25.74 -2.81 -24.45
N THR A 397 -26.56 -3.81 -24.09
CA THR A 397 -27.80 -3.63 -23.35
C THR A 397 -27.74 -4.39 -22.04
N ASN A 398 -27.96 -3.69 -20.92
CA ASN A 398 -28.12 -4.34 -19.62
C ASN A 398 -29.43 -5.12 -19.57
N VAL A 399 -29.37 -6.38 -19.13
CA VAL A 399 -30.52 -7.29 -18.96
C VAL A 399 -30.75 -7.66 -17.50
N GLY A 400 -30.37 -6.77 -16.57
CA GLY A 400 -30.56 -6.97 -15.14
C GLY A 400 -32.02 -6.99 -14.66
N ASP A 401 -32.97 -6.68 -15.54
CA ASP A 401 -34.42 -6.72 -15.33
C ASP A 401 -35.12 -7.93 -15.98
N ALA A 402 -34.38 -8.77 -16.70
CA ALA A 402 -34.90 -9.89 -17.50
C ALA A 402 -35.18 -11.18 -16.72
#